data_AF-A0A4Y2BCG2-F1
#
_entry.id   AF-A0A4Y2BCG2-F1
#
_cell.length_a   1.000
_cell.length_b   1.000
_cell.length_c   1.000
_cell.angle_alpha   90.00
_cell.angle_beta   90.00
_cell.angle_gamma   90.00
#
_symmetry.space_group_name_H-M   'P 1'
#
loop_
_entity.id
_entity.type
_entity.pdbx_description
1 polymer ?
#
loop_
_entity_poly.entity_id
_entity_poly.type
_entity_poly.pdbx_seq_one_letter_code
_entity_poly.pdbx_strand_id
1 'polypeptide(L)'
;MLMKFLHGFNGLVNQLKSCGVKVSDMDIIVYILMSLPPEYDSTKSAIENQPSEHISLQFVVSRLLDAKALLKDRRVSETKAPSSESSNDVAFPTN
;
A
#
# COMPACT_ATOMS: atom_id res chain seq x y z
N MET A 1 -8.34 6.79 -0.06
CA MET A 1 -8.78 5.46 0.38
C MET A 1 -8.15 5.08 1.72
N LEU A 2 -6.82 4.92 1.82
CA LEU A 2 -6.14 4.43 3.04
C LEU A 2 -6.42 5.22 4.33
N MET A 3 -6.51 6.55 4.30
CA MET A 3 -6.76 7.31 5.54
C MET A 3 -8.20 7.21 6.04
N LYS A 4 -9.18 7.08 5.13
CA LYS A 4 -10.57 6.79 5.51
C LYS A 4 -10.67 5.41 6.14
N PHE A 5 -9.95 4.44 5.57
CA PHE A 5 -9.84 3.09 6.13
C PHE A 5 -9.22 3.11 7.54
N LEU A 6 -8.06 3.75 7.72
CA LEU A 6 -7.39 3.87 9.03
C LEU A 6 -8.26 4.57 10.09
N HIS A 7 -9.00 5.62 9.71
CA HIS A 7 -9.90 6.32 10.62
C HIS A 7 -11.08 5.44 11.05
N GLY A 8 -11.74 4.76 10.09
CA GLY A 8 -12.82 3.82 10.40
C GLY A 8 -12.36 2.65 11.26
N PHE A 9 -11.17 2.13 10.96
CA PHE A 9 -10.53 1.07 11.74
C PHE A 9 -10.26 1.49 13.20
N ASN A 10 -9.70 2.69 13.41
CA ASN A 10 -9.46 3.21 14.75
C ASN A 10 -10.77 3.36 15.56
N GLY A 11 -11.86 3.75 14.89
CA GLY A 11 -13.19 3.78 15.50
C GLY A 11 -13.68 2.41 15.97
N LEU A 12 -13.49 1.38 15.15
CA LEU A 12 -13.84 -0.01 15.48
C LEU A 12 -13.01 -0.54 16.66
N VAL A 13 -11.69 -0.34 16.63
CA VAL A 13 -10.79 -0.76 17.71
C VAL A 13 -11.15 -0.09 19.04
N ASN A 14 -11.49 1.21 19.02
CA ASN A 14 -11.93 1.91 20.22
C ASN A 14 -13.26 1.36 20.78
N GLN A 15 -14.22 1.03 19.91
CA GLN A 15 -15.48 0.41 20.37
C GLN A 15 -15.23 -0.97 20.99
N LEU A 16 -14.38 -1.80 20.38
CA LEU A 16 -14.03 -3.12 20.92
C LEU A 16 -13.37 -3.01 22.30
N LYS A 17 -12.40 -2.09 22.44
CA LYS A 17 -11.76 -1.80 23.73
C LYS A 17 -12.76 -1.29 24.76
N SER A 18 -13.71 -0.43 24.36
CA SER A 18 -14.78 0.07 25.23
C SER A 18 -15.76 -1.02 25.67
N CYS A 19 -15.90 -2.10 24.91
CA CYS A 19 -16.73 -3.26 25.26
C CYS A 19 -16.00 -4.26 26.19
N GLY A 20 -14.78 -3.94 26.64
CA GLY A 20 -13.96 -4.79 27.50
C GLY A 20 -13.27 -5.94 26.77
N VAL A 21 -13.29 -5.95 25.43
CA VAL A 21 -12.59 -6.95 24.62
C VAL A 21 -11.08 -6.68 24.69
N LYS A 22 -10.31 -7.67 25.12
CA LYS A 22 -8.85 -7.66 25.02
C LYS A 22 -8.46 -7.91 23.57
N VAL A 23 -8.31 -6.85 22.80
CA VAL A 23 -7.80 -6.93 21.42
C VAL A 23 -6.27 -6.91 21.49
N SER A 24 -5.61 -7.95 20.99
CA SER A 24 -4.14 -7.98 20.87
C SER A 24 -3.68 -7.11 19.71
N ASP A 25 -2.50 -6.51 19.82
CA ASP A 25 -1.87 -5.79 18.70
C ASP A 25 -1.72 -6.71 17.48
N MET A 26 -1.50 -8.01 17.70
CA MET A 26 -1.42 -9.00 16.63
C MET A 26 -2.76 -9.13 15.86
N ASP A 27 -3.88 -9.15 16.58
CA ASP A 27 -5.22 -9.24 15.95
C ASP A 27 -5.52 -7.98 15.13
N ILE A 28 -5.11 -6.82 15.65
CA ILE A 28 -5.22 -5.52 14.99
C ILE A 28 -4.39 -5.52 13.70
N ILE A 29 -3.15 -6.02 13.74
CA ILE A 29 -2.26 -6.14 12.57
C ILE A 29 -2.86 -7.06 11.51
N VAL A 30 -3.28 -8.27 11.91
CA VAL A 30 -3.89 -9.24 10.99
C VAL A 30 -5.13 -8.65 10.32
N TYR A 31 -5.99 -7.98 11.08
CA TYR A 31 -7.18 -7.33 10.54
C TYR A 31 -6.83 -6.24 9.52
N ILE A 32 -5.83 -5.39 9.82
CA ILE A 32 -5.35 -4.37 8.89
C ILE A 32 -4.91 -5.04 7.58
N LEU A 33 -4.01 -6.02 7.65
CA LEU A 33 -3.43 -6.68 6.47
C LEU A 33 -4.47 -7.45 5.63
N MET A 34 -5.48 -8.04 6.27
CA MET A 34 -6.61 -8.70 5.60
C MET A 34 -7.52 -7.71 4.87
N SER A 35 -7.65 -6.49 5.39
CA SER A 35 -8.56 -5.47 4.86
C SER A 35 -7.88 -4.48 3.91
N LEU A 36 -6.59 -4.68 3.62
CA LEU A 36 -5.85 -3.80 2.73
C LEU A 36 -6.37 -3.89 1.28
N PRO A 37 -6.41 -2.76 0.56
CA PRO A 37 -6.63 -2.76 -0.88
C PRO A 37 -5.50 -3.47 -1.64
N PRO A 38 -5.77 -4.04 -2.83
CA PRO A 38 -4.77 -4.76 -3.62
C PRO A 38 -3.58 -3.89 -4.05
N GLU A 39 -3.72 -2.56 -4.09
CA GLU A 39 -2.59 -1.65 -4.37
C GLU A 39 -1.47 -1.72 -3.30
N TYR A 40 -1.74 -2.34 -2.15
CA TYR A 40 -0.79 -2.54 -1.06
C TYR A 40 -0.29 -3.98 -0.95
N ASP A 41 -0.61 -4.87 -1.90
CA ASP A 41 -0.21 -6.29 -1.84
C ASP A 41 1.31 -6.49 -1.71
N SER A 42 2.12 -5.67 -2.39
CA SER A 42 3.58 -5.70 -2.24
C SER A 42 4.03 -5.34 -0.83
N THR A 43 3.40 -4.34 -0.21
CA THR A 43 3.70 -3.94 1.17
C THR A 43 3.24 -4.98 2.17
N LYS A 44 2.06 -5.56 1.94
CA LYS A 44 1.51 -6.66 2.74
C LYS A 44 2.47 -7.85 2.74
N SER A 45 2.90 -8.29 1.55
CA SER A 45 3.86 -9.38 1.42
C SER A 45 5.20 -9.07 2.10
N ALA A 46 5.71 -7.84 1.97
CA ALA A 46 6.94 -7.43 2.65
C ALA A 46 6.82 -7.50 4.19
N ILE A 47 5.66 -7.18 4.74
CA ILE A 47 5.38 -7.28 6.18
C ILE A 47 5.26 -8.73 6.62
N GLU A 48 4.51 -9.56 5.87
CA GLU A 48 4.32 -10.99 6.17
C GLU A 48 5.62 -11.80 6.15
N ASN A 49 6.62 -11.34 5.37
CA ASN A 49 7.94 -11.96 5.29
C ASN A 49 8.91 -11.53 6.42
N GLN A 50 8.51 -10.66 7.36
CA GLN A 50 9.35 -10.29 8.49
C GLN A 50 9.15 -11.26 9.68
N PRO A 51 10.16 -11.42 10.55
CA PRO A 51 9.98 -12.19 11.78
C PRO A 51 8.94 -11.49 12.68
N SER A 52 8.03 -12.25 13.28
CA SER A 52 6.93 -11.71 14.10
C SER A 52 7.40 -10.84 15.25
N GLU A 53 8.60 -11.09 15.79
CA GLU A 53 9.27 -10.31 16.83
C GLU A 53 9.53 -8.86 16.42
N HIS A 54 9.65 -8.59 15.12
CA HIS A 54 9.87 -7.25 14.55
C HIS A 54 8.57 -6.59 14.07
N ILE A 55 7.45 -7.33 14.03
CA ILE A 55 6.17 -6.81 13.55
C ILE A 55 5.42 -6.19 14.73
N SER A 56 5.51 -4.86 14.84
CA SER A 56 4.69 -4.07 15.76
C SER A 56 3.64 -3.25 15.01
N LEU A 57 2.62 -2.77 15.73
CA LEU A 57 1.60 -1.89 15.15
C LEU A 57 2.23 -0.67 14.47
N GLN A 58 3.24 -0.09 15.12
CA GLN A 58 3.92 1.12 14.66
C GLN A 58 4.79 0.86 13.42
N PHE A 59 5.39 -0.33 13.32
CA PHE A 59 6.10 -0.77 12.13
C PHE A 59 5.15 -0.89 10.93
N VAL A 60 4.01 -1.56 11.11
CA VAL A 60 3.00 -1.76 10.05
C VAL A 60 2.45 -0.42 9.58
N VAL A 61 2.10 0.47 10.50
CA VAL A 61 1.60 1.82 10.15
C VAL A 61 2.65 2.61 9.37
N SER A 62 3.92 2.58 9.78
CA SER A 62 5.01 3.27 9.07
C SER A 62 5.15 2.75 7.64
N ARG A 63 5.21 1.42 7.45
CA ARG A 63 5.31 0.80 6.11
C ARG A 63 4.14 1.15 5.20
N LEU A 64 2.93 1.23 5.73
CA LEU A 64 1.75 1.63 4.96
C LEU A 64 1.77 3.10 4.55
N LEU A 65 2.30 3.98 5.40
CA LEU A 65 2.48 5.39 5.07
C LEU A 65 3.56 5.58 3.99
N ASP A 66 4.68 4.86 4.10
CA ASP A 66 5.74 4.85 3.08
C ASP A 66 5.20 4.37 1.73
N ALA A 67 4.47 3.24 1.72
CA ALA A 67 3.84 2.71 0.51
C ALA A 67 2.88 3.72 -0.12
N LYS A 68 2.05 4.40 0.69
CA LYS A 68 1.16 5.45 0.20
C LYS A 68 1.92 6.63 -0.42
N ALA A 69 3.07 7.02 0.15
CA ALA A 69 3.91 8.07 -0.40
C ALA A 69 4.50 7.65 -1.76
N LEU A 70 5.04 6.43 -1.85
CA LEU A 70 5.57 5.87 -3.09
C LEU A 70 4.51 5.74 -4.20
N LEU A 71 3.30 5.29 -3.84
CA LEU A 71 2.18 5.21 -4.80
C LEU A 71 1.76 6.58 -5.34
N LYS A 72 1.84 7.63 -4.51
CA LYS A 72 1.58 9.00 -4.94
C LYS A 72 2.67 9.51 -5.89
N ASP A 73 3.93 9.23 -5.59
CA ASP A 73 5.07 9.65 -6.41
C ASP A 73 5.06 8.98 -7.81
N ARG A 74 4.78 7.67 -7.86
CA ARG A 74 4.65 6.92 -9.11
C ARG A 74 3.56 7.48 -10.03
N ARG A 75 2.41 7.88 -9.49
CA ARG A 75 1.31 8.51 -10.26
C ARG A 75 1.71 9.87 -10.85
N VAL A 76 2.63 10.60 -10.21
CA VAL A 76 3.17 11.87 -10.71
C VAL A 76 4.19 11.61 -11.81
N SER A 77 5.02 10.57 -11.67
CA SER A 77 5.99 10.17 -12.69
C SER A 77 5.34 9.68 -14.00
N GLU A 78 4.21 8.98 -13.93
CA GLU A 78 3.47 8.51 -15.12
C GLU A 78 2.82 9.63 -15.97
N THR A 79 2.88 10.90 -15.55
CA THR A 79 2.52 12.05 -16.41
C THR A 79 3.68 12.58 -17.27
N LYS A 80 4.84 11.93 -17.22
CA LYS A 80 5.91 12.10 -18.23
C LYS A 80 5.97 10.88 -19.16
N ALA A 81 4.85 10.54 -19.78
CA ALA A 81 4.92 9.81 -21.04
C ALA A 81 5.62 10.74 -22.06
N PRO A 82 6.68 10.32 -22.76
CA PRO A 82 7.00 10.91 -24.04
C PRO A 82 5.85 10.52 -24.97
N SER A 83 4.82 11.37 -25.02
CA SER A 83 3.90 11.37 -26.14
C SER A 83 4.72 11.71 -27.39
N SER A 84 4.62 10.83 -28.37
CA SER A 84 4.74 11.13 -29.79
C SER A 84 6.15 11.39 -30.31
N GLU A 85 6.72 10.40 -30.99
CA GLU A 85 7.17 10.59 -32.38
C GLU A 85 7.00 9.26 -33.13
N SER A 86 5.76 9.03 -33.56
CA SER A 86 5.50 8.23 -34.75
C SER A 86 5.81 9.12 -35.95
N SER A 87 6.88 8.82 -36.68
CA SER A 87 7.01 9.25 -38.07
C SER A 87 7.68 8.16 -38.87
N ASN A 88 6.90 7.54 -39.75
CA ASN A 88 7.32 6.54 -40.72
C ASN A 88 8.15 7.18 -41.86
N ASP A 89 8.72 6.30 -42.70
CA ASP A 89 9.47 6.51 -43.96
C ASP A 89 10.98 6.79 -43.77
N VAL A 90 11.94 6.09 -44.40
CA VAL A 90 12.08 5.87 -45.86
C VAL A 90 12.93 4.63 -46.21
N ALA A 91 12.43 3.89 -47.21
CA ALA A 91 13.05 3.08 -48.29
C ALA A 91 14.33 2.22 -48.08
N PHE A 92 14.19 0.93 -48.42
CA PHE A 92 15.25 0.08 -48.95
C PHE A 92 15.66 0.52 -50.37
N PRO A 93 16.95 0.41 -50.74
CA PRO A 93 17.29 0.11 -52.12
C PRO A 93 17.88 -1.29 -52.24
N THR A 94 17.29 -2.05 -53.16
CA THR A 94 17.85 -3.25 -53.77
C THR A 94 18.96 -2.82 -54.75
N ASN A 95 20.17 -3.35 -54.58
CA ASN A 95 21.04 -3.77 -55.69
C ASN A 95 22.13 -4.72 -55.17
#